data_AF-A0A834H8C4-F1
#
_entry.id   AF-A0A834H8C4-F1
#
_cell.length_a   1.000
_cell.length_b   1.000
_cell.length_c   1.000
_cell.angle_alpha   90.00
_cell.angle_beta   90.00
_cell.angle_gamma   90.00
#
_symmetry.space_group_name_H-M   'P 1'
#
loop_
_entity.id
_entity.type
_entity.pdbx_description
1 polymer ?
#
loop_
_entity_poly.entity_id
_entity_poly.type
_entity_poly.pdbx_seq_one_letter_code
_entity_poly.pdbx_strand_id
1 'polypeptide(L)'
;MDWASNFFVATSMLQQPLEEELGEMEPKPSCIISDMGFPWTIELASKFHIPRIAFHGTCCYSLLCSHNLTVYNVLDNLKSESEPFVVPGLPDPIELTKAQLPGFNSSSSSQLKCVGDRIKEAKKAAYGVVVNSLEELETE
;
A
#
# COMPACT_ATOMS: atom_id res chain seq x y z
N MET A 1 -14.48 -11.30 -14.83
CA MET A 1 -14.56 -9.83 -14.75
C MET A 1 -13.65 -9.43 -13.60
N ASP A 2 -12.58 -8.68 -13.86
CA ASP A 2 -11.62 -8.28 -12.81
C ASP A 2 -12.16 -7.03 -12.10
N TRP A 3 -13.00 -7.25 -11.08
CA TRP A 3 -13.64 -6.17 -10.33
C TRP A 3 -12.63 -5.28 -9.59
N ALA A 4 -11.50 -5.85 -9.16
CA ALA A 4 -10.45 -5.11 -8.47
C ALA A 4 -9.79 -4.10 -9.42
N SER A 5 -9.42 -4.52 -10.63
CA SER A 5 -8.87 -3.61 -11.64
C SER A 5 -9.86 -2.47 -11.96
N ASN A 6 -11.12 -2.81 -12.23
CA ASN A 6 -12.16 -1.82 -12.53
C ASN A 6 -12.36 -0.83 -11.37
N PHE A 7 -12.28 -1.30 -10.12
CA PHE A 7 -12.38 -0.45 -8.94
C PHE A 7 -11.24 0.57 -8.88
N PHE A 8 -9.98 0.15 -9.08
CA PHE A 8 -8.85 1.09 -9.08
C PHE A 8 -8.95 2.10 -10.22
N VAL A 9 -9.36 1.68 -11.42
CA VAL A 9 -9.63 2.60 -12.53
C VAL A 9 -10.70 3.61 -12.14
N ALA A 10 -11.85 3.17 -11.62
CA ALA A 10 -12.93 4.05 -11.20
C ALA A 10 -12.47 5.05 -10.13
N THR A 11 -11.69 4.61 -9.14
CA THR A 11 -11.18 5.52 -8.10
C THR A 11 -10.22 6.57 -8.65
N SER A 12 -9.44 6.24 -9.69
CA SER A 12 -8.55 7.22 -10.34
C SER A 12 -9.30 8.32 -11.09
N MET A 13 -10.55 8.07 -11.51
CA MET A 13 -11.40 9.09 -12.12
C MET A 13 -11.85 10.17 -11.13
N LEU A 14 -11.66 9.96 -9.82
CA LEU A 14 -11.91 10.96 -8.78
C LEU A 14 -10.80 12.03 -8.70
N GLN A 15 -9.67 11.83 -9.38
CA GLN A 15 -8.54 12.76 -9.35
C GLN A 15 -8.93 14.16 -9.81
N GLN A 16 -9.56 14.28 -10.98
CA GLN A 16 -9.94 15.58 -11.53
C GLN A 16 -11.00 16.30 -10.67
N PRO A 17 -12.12 15.68 -10.27
CA PRO A 17 -13.08 16.32 -9.39
C PRO A 17 -12.46 16.78 -8.06
N LEU A 18 -11.59 15.96 -7.45
CA LEU A 18 -10.92 16.36 -6.21
C LEU A 18 -9.93 17.52 -6.44
N GLU A 19 -9.26 17.55 -7.58
CA GLU A 19 -8.40 18.67 -7.95
C GLU A 19 -9.16 19.99 -8.10
N GLU A 20 -10.32 19.97 -8.76
CA GLU A 20 -11.19 21.13 -8.91
C GLU A 20 -11.65 21.63 -7.53
N GLU A 21 -12.13 20.74 -6.65
CA GLU A 21 -12.55 21.08 -5.30
C GLU A 21 -11.41 21.66 -4.44
N LEU A 22 -10.21 21.07 -4.49
CA LEU A 22 -9.03 21.62 -3.81
C LEU A 22 -8.61 22.99 -4.37
N GLY A 23 -8.83 23.21 -5.66
CA GLY A 23 -8.61 24.48 -6.36
C GLY A 23 -9.49 25.62 -5.85
N GLU A 24 -10.72 25.31 -5.42
CA GLU A 24 -11.70 26.29 -4.94
C GLU A 24 -11.75 26.42 -3.40
N MET A 25 -11.22 25.45 -2.65
CA MET A 25 -11.19 25.48 -1.19
C MET A 25 -10.44 26.69 -0.60
N GLU A 26 -11.02 27.33 0.41
CA GLU A 26 -10.36 28.33 1.26
C GLU A 26 -10.74 28.09 2.74
N PRO A 27 -9.76 27.85 3.66
CA PRO A 27 -8.32 27.81 3.40
C PRO A 27 -7.89 26.54 2.64
N LYS A 28 -6.75 26.63 1.94
CA LYS A 28 -6.11 25.45 1.33
C LYS A 28 -5.70 24.43 2.41
N PRO A 29 -5.85 23.12 2.16
CA PRO A 29 -5.36 22.11 3.09
C PRO A 29 -3.84 22.15 3.18
N SER A 30 -3.30 21.77 4.33
CA SER A 30 -1.86 21.69 4.54
C SER A 30 -1.25 20.33 4.19
N CYS A 31 -2.06 19.30 3.99
CA CYS A 31 -1.63 17.96 3.60
C CYS A 31 -2.79 17.14 3.00
N ILE A 32 -2.45 16.03 2.34
CA ILE A 32 -3.41 15.01 1.92
C ILE A 32 -3.10 13.72 2.66
N ILE A 33 -4.04 13.23 3.47
CA ILE A 33 -4.00 11.87 4.02
C ILE A 33 -4.89 11.01 3.14
N SER A 34 -4.34 9.92 2.60
CA SER A 34 -5.05 9.11 1.61
C SER A 34 -4.63 7.65 1.68
N ASP A 35 -5.56 6.78 1.26
CA ASP A 35 -5.34 5.35 1.20
C ASP A 35 -4.14 5.00 0.29
N MET A 36 -3.38 3.99 0.69
CA MET A 36 -2.27 3.48 -0.10
C MET A 36 -2.71 2.97 -1.49
N GLY A 37 -3.95 2.47 -1.60
CA GLY A 37 -4.59 2.04 -2.85
C GLY A 37 -4.96 3.18 -3.81
N PHE A 38 -4.78 4.45 -3.43
CA PHE A 38 -5.02 5.60 -4.30
C PHE A 38 -3.71 6.29 -4.69
N PRO A 39 -2.83 5.65 -5.49
CA PRO A 39 -1.52 6.21 -5.80
C PRO A 39 -1.59 7.55 -6.53
N TRP A 40 -2.66 7.81 -7.29
CA TRP A 40 -2.89 9.05 -8.04
C TRP A 40 -2.94 10.31 -7.16
N THR A 41 -3.20 10.15 -5.86
CA THR A 41 -3.25 11.26 -4.92
C THR A 41 -1.85 11.89 -4.67
N ILE A 42 -0.74 11.21 -5.00
CA ILE A 42 0.60 11.81 -4.92
C ILE A 42 0.80 12.93 -5.94
N GLU A 43 0.22 12.77 -7.14
CA GLU A 43 0.28 13.75 -8.21
C GLU A 43 -0.49 15.02 -7.81
N LEU A 44 -1.64 14.81 -7.17
CA LEU A 44 -2.47 15.88 -6.61
C LEU A 44 -1.73 16.66 -5.52
N ALA A 45 -1.15 15.96 -4.54
CA ALA A 45 -0.38 16.57 -3.47
C ALA A 45 0.82 17.39 -4.01
N SER A 46 1.52 16.84 -5.02
CA SER A 46 2.62 17.52 -5.70
C SER A 46 2.17 18.79 -6.41
N LYS A 47 1.02 18.75 -7.10
CA LYS A 47 0.46 19.91 -7.82
C LYS A 47 0.12 21.08 -6.89
N PHE A 48 -0.44 20.78 -5.72
CA PHE A 48 -0.78 21.79 -4.71
C PHE A 48 0.40 22.11 -3.78
N HIS A 49 1.57 21.52 -4.00
CA HIS A 49 2.78 21.72 -3.18
C HIS A 49 2.56 21.41 -1.68
N ILE A 50 1.78 20.36 -1.40
CA ILE A 50 1.49 19.89 -0.04
C ILE A 50 1.95 18.43 0.15
N PRO A 51 2.33 18.02 1.36
CA PRO A 51 2.72 16.64 1.64
C PRO A 51 1.54 15.68 1.48
N ARG A 52 1.79 14.52 0.86
CA ARG A 52 0.94 13.33 0.97
C ARG A 52 1.42 12.44 2.11
N ILE A 53 0.52 12.07 3.00
CA ILE A 53 0.75 11.06 4.04
C ILE A 53 -0.09 9.83 3.68
N ALA A 54 0.55 8.66 3.57
CA ALA A 54 -0.15 7.43 3.24
C ALA A 54 -0.83 6.83 4.48
N PHE A 55 -2.02 6.28 4.29
CA PHE A 55 -2.73 5.52 5.31
C PHE A 55 -2.96 4.09 4.80
N HIS A 56 -2.51 3.09 5.57
CA HIS A 56 -2.65 1.68 5.21
C HIS A 56 -3.85 0.98 5.87
N GLY A 57 -4.40 1.54 6.95
CA GLY A 57 -5.51 0.92 7.70
C GLY A 57 -5.18 -0.41 8.39
N THR A 58 -3.90 -0.77 8.52
CA THR A 58 -3.43 -2.01 9.16
C THR A 58 -2.39 -1.73 10.25
N CYS A 59 -1.95 -2.76 10.98
CA CYS A 59 -0.99 -2.68 12.08
C CYS A 59 0.48 -2.69 11.60
N CYS A 60 1.41 -2.30 12.47
CA CYS A 60 2.84 -2.27 12.14
C CYS A 60 3.36 -3.66 11.78
N TYR A 61 2.94 -4.69 12.52
CA TYR A 61 3.33 -6.08 12.28
C TYR A 61 3.03 -6.53 10.84
N SER A 62 1.84 -6.24 10.34
CA SER A 62 1.43 -6.62 8.97
C SER A 62 2.23 -5.86 7.90
N LEU A 63 2.56 -4.59 8.17
CA LEU A 63 3.40 -3.77 7.29
C LEU A 63 4.83 -4.29 7.24
N LEU A 64 5.41 -4.66 8.40
CA LEU A 64 6.75 -5.21 8.50
C LEU A 64 6.86 -6.58 7.83
N CYS A 65 5.90 -7.48 8.07
CA CYS A 65 5.80 -8.75 7.36
C CYS A 65 5.81 -8.53 5.83
N SER A 66 4.92 -7.67 5.33
CA SER A 66 4.81 -7.38 3.90
C SER A 66 6.11 -6.80 3.31
N HIS A 67 6.77 -5.93 4.07
CA HIS A 67 8.06 -5.35 3.69
C HIS A 67 9.15 -6.43 3.61
N ASN A 68 9.30 -7.25 4.64
CA ASN A 68 10.34 -8.29 4.70
C ASN A 68 10.13 -9.36 3.62
N LEU A 69 8.89 -9.82 3.40
CA LEU A 69 8.59 -10.74 2.30
C LEU A 69 9.07 -10.22 0.94
N THR A 70 8.91 -8.91 0.71
CA THR A 70 9.33 -8.24 -0.53
C THR A 70 10.85 -8.05 -0.60
N VAL A 71 11.50 -7.61 0.49
CA VAL A 71 12.94 -7.32 0.50
C VAL A 71 13.78 -8.60 0.38
N TYR A 72 13.34 -9.67 1.02
CA TYR A 72 14.04 -10.96 1.01
C TYR A 72 13.61 -11.89 -0.15
N ASN A 73 12.68 -11.46 -1.02
CA ASN A 73 12.13 -12.28 -2.12
C ASN A 73 11.75 -13.70 -1.67
N VAL A 74 11.08 -13.82 -0.51
CA VAL A 74 10.79 -15.12 0.11
C VAL A 74 9.94 -16.00 -0.80
N LEU A 75 8.92 -15.40 -1.42
CA LEU A 75 7.88 -16.13 -2.15
C LEU A 75 8.34 -16.69 -3.50
N ASP A 76 9.39 -16.12 -4.10
CA ASP A 76 9.95 -16.58 -5.39
C ASP A 76 10.68 -17.91 -5.25
N ASN A 77 11.10 -18.26 -4.03
CA ASN A 77 11.89 -19.46 -3.74
C ASN A 77 11.05 -20.65 -3.26
N LEU A 78 9.75 -20.46 -3.03
CA LEU A 78 8.85 -21.51 -2.54
C LEU A 78 8.39 -22.41 -3.69
N LYS A 79 8.40 -23.72 -3.43
CA LYS A 79 8.04 -24.76 -4.41
C LYS A 79 6.54 -25.05 -4.43
N SER A 80 5.81 -24.74 -3.36
CA SER A 80 4.37 -24.98 -3.28
C SER A 80 3.63 -23.95 -2.42
N GLU A 81 2.32 -23.82 -2.64
CA GLU A 81 1.47 -22.90 -1.89
C GLU A 81 1.35 -23.24 -0.40
N SER A 82 1.53 -24.53 -0.05
CA SER A 82 1.43 -25.04 1.32
C SER A 82 2.78 -25.23 2.00
N GLU A 83 3.89 -24.87 1.34
CA GLU A 83 5.22 -24.96 1.94
C GLU A 83 5.35 -23.91 3.06
N PRO A 84 5.63 -24.33 4.31
CA PRO A 84 5.82 -23.41 5.41
C PRO A 84 7.17 -22.69 5.28
N PHE A 85 7.21 -21.43 5.68
CA PHE A 85 8.43 -20.64 5.79
C PHE A 85 8.34 -19.67 6.97
N VAL A 86 9.49 -19.29 7.50
CA VAL A 86 9.58 -18.29 8.57
C VAL A 86 9.75 -16.91 7.97
N VAL A 87 8.95 -15.94 8.42
CA VAL A 87 9.09 -14.54 7.98
C VAL A 87 10.44 -13.99 8.48
N PRO A 88 11.34 -13.57 7.59
CA PRO A 88 12.65 -13.06 8.00
C PRO A 88 12.53 -11.71 8.69
N GLY A 89 13.47 -11.39 9.57
CA GLY A 89 13.63 -10.05 10.16
C GLY A 89 12.59 -9.65 11.21
N LEU A 90 11.84 -10.60 11.75
CA LEU A 90 11.01 -10.42 12.95
C LEU A 90 11.76 -10.92 14.20
N PRO A 91 11.48 -10.35 15.39
CA PRO A 91 12.08 -10.83 16.63
C PRO A 91 11.62 -12.25 17.00
N ASP A 92 10.34 -12.54 16.77
CA ASP A 92 9.75 -13.86 16.99
C ASP A 92 9.62 -14.66 15.69
N PRO A 93 9.80 -15.99 15.75
CA PRO A 93 9.63 -16.85 14.59
C PRO A 93 8.14 -16.99 14.25
N ILE A 94 7.73 -16.34 13.16
CA ILE A 94 6.39 -16.47 12.59
C ILE A 94 6.45 -17.36 11.35
N GLU A 95 5.76 -18.50 11.40
CA GLU A 95 5.62 -19.41 10.27
C GLU A 95 4.34 -19.12 9.48
N LEU A 96 4.48 -18.98 8.16
CA LEU A 96 3.38 -18.77 7.22
C LEU A 96 3.52 -19.69 6.00
N THR A 97 2.45 -19.79 5.22
CA THR A 97 2.41 -20.44 3.91
C THR A 97 1.97 -19.42 2.87
N LYS A 98 2.32 -19.65 1.60
CA LYS A 98 1.94 -18.74 0.51
C LYS A 98 0.42 -18.68 0.30
N ALA A 99 -0.29 -19.78 0.59
CA ALA A 99 -1.76 -19.82 0.59
C ALA A 99 -2.42 -18.83 1.58
N GLN A 100 -1.71 -18.42 2.64
CA GLN A 100 -2.19 -17.41 3.61
C GLN A 100 -1.95 -15.97 3.14
N LEU A 101 -1.35 -15.76 1.97
CA LEU A 101 -0.94 -14.45 1.43
C LEU A 101 -1.65 -14.13 0.10
N PRO A 102 -2.98 -13.99 0.07
CA PRO A 102 -3.74 -13.81 -1.17
C PRO A 102 -3.34 -12.57 -1.98
N GLY A 103 -2.80 -11.53 -1.34
CA GLY A 103 -2.33 -10.30 -1.99
C GLY A 103 -0.96 -10.40 -2.66
N PHE A 104 -0.21 -11.49 -2.45
CA PHE A 104 1.11 -11.72 -3.03
C PHE A 104 1.13 -12.75 -4.16
N ASN A 105 -0.05 -13.25 -4.55
CA ASN A 105 -0.15 -14.25 -5.59
C ASN A 105 0.15 -13.68 -6.99
N SER A 106 1.02 -14.37 -7.71
CA SER A 106 1.59 -13.99 -9.01
C SER A 106 0.58 -14.03 -10.18
N SER A 107 -0.66 -14.46 -9.93
CA SER A 107 -1.73 -14.60 -10.93
C SER A 107 -2.57 -13.32 -11.11
N SER A 108 -2.02 -12.15 -10.79
CA SER A 108 -2.68 -10.86 -11.03
C SER A 108 -2.69 -10.51 -12.52
N SER A 109 -3.78 -9.90 -12.99
CA SER A 109 -3.86 -9.32 -14.35
C SER A 109 -2.76 -8.26 -14.55
N SER A 110 -2.38 -7.98 -15.81
CA SER A 110 -1.39 -6.95 -16.13
C SER A 110 -1.76 -5.56 -15.60
N GLN A 111 -3.06 -5.27 -15.49
CA GLN A 111 -3.59 -4.04 -14.93
C GLN A 111 -3.37 -3.95 -13.42
N LEU A 112 -3.65 -5.04 -12.68
CA LEU A 112 -3.39 -5.09 -11.23
C LEU A 112 -1.90 -4.98 -10.92
N LYS A 113 -1.04 -5.55 -11.76
CA LYS A 113 0.41 -5.36 -11.63
C LYS A 113 0.82 -3.89 -11.81
N CYS A 114 0.29 -3.22 -12.83
CA CYS A 114 0.53 -1.79 -13.05
C CYS A 114 0.07 -0.93 -11.86
N VAL A 115 -1.11 -1.23 -11.30
CA VAL A 115 -1.60 -0.57 -10.07
C VAL A 115 -0.64 -0.82 -8.90
N GLY A 116 -0.19 -2.06 -8.70
CA GLY A 116 0.77 -2.42 -7.66
C GLY A 116 2.10 -1.67 -7.78
N ASP A 117 2.62 -1.53 -9.00
CA ASP A 117 3.84 -0.76 -9.26
C ASP A 117 3.64 0.73 -8.93
N ARG A 118 2.51 1.34 -9.34
CA ARG A 118 2.18 2.73 -8.98
C ARG A 118 2.05 2.92 -7.47
N ILE A 119 1.43 1.97 -6.78
CA ILE A 119 1.30 1.97 -5.31
C ILE A 119 2.69 1.95 -4.66
N LYS A 120 3.60 1.09 -5.13
CA LYS A 120 4.97 0.99 -4.61
C LYS A 120 5.73 2.29 -4.76
N GLU A 121 5.64 2.94 -5.92
CA GLU A 121 6.29 4.22 -6.17
C GLU A 121 5.64 5.36 -5.37
N ALA A 122 4.31 5.42 -5.29
CA ALA A 122 3.60 6.41 -4.47
C ALA A 122 3.92 6.27 -2.98
N LYS A 123 4.12 5.04 -2.48
CA LYS A 123 4.56 4.79 -1.09
C LYS A 123 5.95 5.36 -0.83
N LYS A 124 6.90 5.22 -1.77
CA LYS A 124 8.26 5.79 -1.64
C LYS A 124 8.26 7.31 -1.71
N ALA A 125 7.36 7.88 -2.51
CA ALA A 125 7.23 9.33 -2.69
C ALA A 125 6.40 10.01 -1.58
N ALA A 126 5.70 9.25 -0.74
CA ALA A 126 4.93 9.80 0.37
C ALA A 126 5.84 10.48 1.39
N TYR A 127 5.36 11.57 1.99
CA TYR A 127 6.08 12.29 3.05
C TYR A 127 6.22 11.42 4.32
N GLY A 128 5.21 10.59 4.59
CA GLY A 128 5.19 9.68 5.72
C GLY A 128 4.00 8.74 5.67
N VAL A 129 3.83 7.97 6.73
CA VAL A 129 2.74 7.00 6.88
C VAL A 129 2.04 7.25 8.22
N VAL A 130 0.70 7.32 8.20
CA VAL A 130 -0.12 7.17 9.41
C VAL A 130 -0.41 5.69 9.61
N VAL A 131 -0.12 5.19 10.80
CA VAL A 131 -0.46 3.82 11.20
C VAL A 131 -1.52 3.87 12.29
N ASN A 132 -2.58 3.09 12.13
CA ASN A 132 -3.63 2.95 13.14
C ASN A 132 -3.20 1.88 14.17
N SER A 133 -2.20 2.23 14.98
CA SER A 133 -1.67 1.40 16.06
C SER A 133 -1.25 2.28 17.23
N LEU A 134 -0.86 1.65 18.33
CA LEU A 134 -0.30 2.28 19.52
C LEU A 134 1.07 1.66 19.77
N GLU A 135 2.04 2.46 20.22
CA GLU A 135 3.41 1.98 20.46
C GLU A 135 3.42 0.81 21.44
N GLU A 136 2.65 0.91 22.52
CA GLU A 136 2.57 -0.11 23.58
C GLU A 136 1.99 -1.45 23.08
N LEU A 137 1.24 -1.44 21.98
CA LEU A 137 0.60 -2.64 21.43
C LEU A 137 1.59 -3.53 20.66
N GLU A 138 2.58 -2.92 20.02
CA GLU A 138 3.52 -3.59 19.10
C GLU A 138 4.96 -3.21 19.49
N THR A 139 5.32 -3.48 20.76
CA THR A 139 6.54 -2.98 21.40
C THR A 139 7.84 -3.63 20.93
N GLU A 140 7.78 -4.71 20.15
CA GLU A 140 8.91 -5.36 19.46
C GLU A 140 8.36 -6.35 18.42
#